data_AF-A0A7S1GTB5-F1
#
_entry.id   AF-A0A7S1GTB5-F1
#
_cell.length_a   1.000
_cell.length_b   1.000
_cell.length_c   1.000
_cell.angle_alpha   90.00
_cell.angle_beta   90.00
_cell.angle_gamma   90.00
#
_symmetry.space_group_name_H-M   'P 1'
#
loop_
_entity.id
_entity.type
_entity.pdbx_description
1 polymer ?
#
loop_
_entity_poly.entity_id
_entity_poly.type
_entity_poly.pdbx_seq_one_letter_code
_entity_poly.pdbx_strand_id
1 'polypeptide(L)'
;WCPGGQRPSVCPRDSTSDRGSTARGDCTCKAGYYGASGRCSTCSTGFFCDGGKARTSCPLNATSRRGAKKASDCHCAVGFHGKATDCKRCPAGFFCTKGKVRKCPSRSTSRLGDKQCSCAAGYYGSNPRRCRKCRPGYFCEGGAARLKCPRYSTSKAGATGVSQCQCRKGYRVITSGGKMECRACPEG
;
A
#
# COMPACT_ATOMS: atom_id res chain seq x y z
N TRP A 1 10.50 -16.05 40.14
CA TRP A 1 10.71 -15.31 41.40
C TRP A 1 10.47 -16.23 42.58
N CYS A 2 11.16 -16.00 43.70
CA CYS A 2 11.07 -16.82 44.91
C CYS A 2 10.57 -15.94 46.07
N PRO A 3 9.33 -16.12 46.57
CA PRO A 3 8.80 -15.31 47.67
C PRO A 3 9.49 -15.51 49.02
N GLY A 4 10.42 -16.48 49.12
CA GLY A 4 10.98 -16.94 50.39
C GLY A 4 10.07 -17.99 51.05
N GLY A 5 10.67 -19.06 51.57
CA GLY A 5 9.94 -20.13 52.28
C GLY A 5 8.97 -20.98 51.44
N GLN A 6 8.90 -20.76 50.12
CA GLN A 6 7.99 -21.46 49.20
C GLN A 6 8.71 -21.88 47.91
N ARG A 7 8.07 -22.76 47.13
CA ARG A 7 8.57 -23.18 45.82
C ARG A 7 8.67 -21.98 44.84
N PRO A 8 9.61 -22.01 43.88
CA PRO A 8 9.76 -20.96 42.89
C PRO A 8 8.47 -20.75 42.08
N SER A 9 8.06 -19.50 41.94
CA SER A 9 6.92 -19.10 41.11
C SER A 9 7.39 -18.64 39.73
N VAL A 10 6.70 -19.11 38.70
CA VAL A 10 6.97 -18.74 37.31
C VAL A 10 6.35 -17.37 37.02
N CYS A 11 7.03 -16.56 36.22
CA CYS A 11 6.44 -15.31 35.75
C CYS A 11 5.22 -15.57 34.84
N PRO A 12 4.27 -14.63 34.78
CA PRO A 12 3.15 -14.70 33.85
C PRO A 12 3.60 -14.85 32.38
N ARG A 13 2.67 -15.27 31.51
CA ARG A 13 2.94 -15.48 30.09
C ARG A 13 3.62 -14.26 29.45
N ASP A 14 4.60 -14.53 28.58
CA ASP A 14 5.36 -13.52 27.84
C ASP A 14 6.18 -12.53 28.71
N SER A 15 6.39 -12.88 29.99
CA SER A 15 7.25 -12.16 30.93
C SER A 15 8.36 -13.05 31.51
N THR A 16 9.39 -12.41 32.06
CA THR A 16 10.55 -13.04 32.68
C THR A 16 11.00 -12.21 33.87
N SER A 17 11.78 -12.77 34.79
CA SER A 17 12.40 -12.04 35.89
C SER A 17 13.88 -12.38 35.94
N ASP A 18 14.69 -11.47 36.48
CA ASP A 18 16.12 -11.71 36.68
C ASP A 18 16.37 -12.72 37.81
N ARG A 19 17.62 -13.16 37.92
CA ARG A 19 18.04 -14.04 39.02
C ARG A 19 17.92 -13.27 40.34
N GLY A 20 17.33 -13.91 41.35
CA GLY A 20 17.15 -13.31 42.67
C GLY A 20 15.86 -12.50 42.85
N SER A 21 15.01 -12.39 41.82
CA SER A 21 13.70 -11.75 41.96
C SER A 21 12.84 -12.42 43.04
N THR A 22 12.25 -11.61 43.92
CA THR A 22 11.51 -12.03 45.11
C THR A 22 10.02 -11.80 44.99
N ALA A 23 9.57 -10.99 44.02
CA ALA A 23 8.17 -10.63 43.85
C ALA A 23 7.69 -10.82 42.42
N ARG A 24 6.37 -10.99 42.27
CA ARG A 24 5.70 -10.99 40.96
C ARG A 24 5.89 -9.67 40.20
N GLY A 25 6.04 -8.56 40.93
CA GLY A 25 6.31 -7.24 40.35
C GLY A 25 7.63 -7.16 39.57
N ASP A 26 8.58 -8.06 39.88
CA ASP A 26 9.87 -8.15 39.22
C ASP A 26 9.79 -8.80 37.83
N CYS A 27 8.62 -9.35 37.47
CA CYS A 27 8.40 -9.90 36.14
C CYS A 27 8.24 -8.77 35.12
N THR A 28 9.18 -8.71 34.18
CA THR A 28 9.22 -7.77 33.05
C THR A 28 8.86 -8.48 31.74
N CYS A 29 8.26 -7.75 30.80
CA CYS A 29 7.88 -8.34 29.52
C CYS A 29 9.11 -8.70 28.68
N LYS A 30 9.05 -9.85 28.00
CA LYS A 30 10.08 -10.28 27.05
C LYS A 30 10.08 -9.38 25.81
N ALA A 31 11.19 -9.33 25.09
CA ALA A 31 11.27 -8.64 23.81
C ALA A 31 10.18 -9.11 22.83
N GLY A 32 9.54 -8.16 22.16
CA GLY A 32 8.34 -8.37 21.33
C GLY A 32 7.02 -8.14 22.09
N TYR A 33 7.10 -7.82 23.39
CA TYR A 33 5.96 -7.52 24.25
C TYR A 33 6.25 -6.29 25.12
N TYR A 34 5.19 -5.65 25.59
CA TYR A 34 5.26 -4.49 26.48
C TYR A 34 4.15 -4.54 27.54
N GLY A 35 4.41 -3.99 28.72
CA GLY A 35 3.42 -3.91 29.80
C GLY A 35 4.06 -3.86 31.19
N ALA A 36 3.22 -3.84 32.22
CA ALA A 36 3.67 -3.72 33.61
C ALA A 36 3.25 -4.94 34.45
N SER A 37 4.05 -5.28 35.46
CA SER A 37 3.75 -6.32 36.46
C SER A 37 3.42 -7.70 35.85
N GLY A 38 4.15 -8.08 34.79
CA GLY A 38 3.92 -9.31 34.03
C GLY A 38 2.64 -9.35 33.18
N ARG A 39 1.85 -8.27 33.08
CA ARG A 39 0.73 -8.17 32.13
C ARG A 39 1.24 -7.68 30.78
N CYS A 40 1.69 -8.61 29.96
CA CYS A 40 2.36 -8.32 28.71
C CYS A 40 1.40 -8.38 27.52
N SER A 41 1.43 -7.33 26.70
CA SER A 41 0.74 -7.24 25.43
C SER A 41 1.74 -7.36 24.29
N THR A 42 1.38 -8.08 23.23
CA THR A 42 2.24 -8.21 22.06
C THR A 42 2.45 -6.85 21.40
N CYS A 43 3.68 -6.57 20.97
CA CYS A 43 4.00 -5.34 20.25
C CYS A 43 3.18 -5.26 18.95
N SER A 44 2.39 -4.20 18.79
CA SER A 44 1.54 -3.98 17.62
C SER A 44 2.36 -3.63 16.37
N THR A 45 1.81 -3.92 15.19
CA THR A 45 2.37 -3.48 13.90
C THR A 45 2.68 -2.00 13.91
N GLY A 46 3.85 -1.62 13.39
CA GLY A 46 4.32 -0.22 13.39
C GLY A 46 5.09 0.20 14.64
N PHE A 47 5.26 -0.70 15.61
CA PHE A 47 6.04 -0.47 16.83
C PHE A 47 7.07 -1.57 17.04
N PHE A 48 8.09 -1.30 17.85
CA PHE A 48 9.02 -2.29 18.37
C PHE A 48 9.08 -2.20 19.90
N CYS A 49 9.31 -3.34 20.54
CA CYS A 49 9.28 -3.47 21.99
C CYS A 49 10.50 -4.29 22.43
N ASP A 50 11.52 -3.64 22.97
CA ASP A 50 12.74 -4.32 23.44
C ASP A 50 12.49 -5.17 24.70
N GLY A 51 11.31 -5.02 25.30
CA GLY A 51 10.87 -5.66 26.54
C GLY A 51 10.44 -4.62 27.58
N GLY A 52 9.99 -5.09 28.73
CA GLY A 52 9.56 -4.23 29.83
C GLY A 52 8.26 -3.46 29.53
N LYS A 53 8.22 -2.17 29.86
CA LYS A 53 7.00 -1.34 29.84
C LYS A 53 6.78 -0.57 28.54
N ALA A 54 7.85 -0.26 27.82
CA ALA A 54 7.81 0.69 26.72
C ALA A 54 7.42 0.05 25.39
N ARG A 55 6.72 0.84 24.57
CA ARG A 55 6.40 0.53 23.18
C ARG A 55 6.82 1.72 22.33
N THR A 56 7.75 1.50 21.41
CA THR A 56 8.35 2.58 20.62
C THR A 56 7.87 2.50 19.17
N SER A 57 7.45 3.62 18.58
CA SER A 57 7.02 3.65 17.18
C SER A 57 8.21 3.47 16.24
N CYS A 58 7.97 2.80 15.10
CA CYS A 58 8.93 2.85 14.00
C CYS A 58 9.10 4.29 13.49
N PRO A 59 10.24 4.60 12.84
CA PRO A 59 10.47 5.91 12.24
C PRO A 59 9.41 6.28 11.18
N LEU A 60 9.41 7.55 10.77
CA LEU A 60 8.46 8.07 9.78
C LEU A 60 8.49 7.24 8.48
N ASN A 61 7.30 6.89 7.96
CA ASN A 61 7.11 6.06 6.77
C ASN A 61 7.70 4.63 6.86
N ALA A 62 8.12 4.20 8.05
CA ALA A 62 8.50 2.83 8.35
C ALA A 62 7.41 2.12 9.16
N THR A 63 7.46 0.79 9.14
CA THR A 63 6.54 -0.08 9.85
C THR A 63 7.26 -1.37 10.26
N SER A 64 6.64 -2.13 11.14
CA SER A 64 7.14 -3.40 11.65
C SER A 64 6.01 -4.42 11.68
N ARG A 65 6.36 -5.71 11.78
CA ARG A 65 5.36 -6.75 12.02
C ARG A 65 4.97 -6.80 13.50
N ARG A 66 3.80 -7.37 13.79
CA ARG A 66 3.40 -7.72 15.16
C ARG A 66 4.50 -8.55 15.84
N GLY A 67 4.87 -8.18 17.07
CA GLY A 67 5.93 -8.83 17.85
C GLY A 67 7.35 -8.37 17.51
N ALA A 68 7.51 -7.24 16.81
CA ALA A 68 8.81 -6.65 16.59
C ALA A 68 9.50 -6.28 17.92
N LYS A 69 10.79 -6.60 17.98
CA LYS A 69 11.61 -6.54 19.19
C LYS A 69 12.41 -5.26 19.18
N LYS A 70 13.12 -4.97 18.10
CA LYS A 70 14.08 -3.86 18.01
C LYS A 70 13.75 -2.89 16.89
N ALA A 71 14.35 -1.70 16.92
CA ALA A 71 14.26 -0.73 15.84
C ALA A 71 14.71 -1.30 14.47
N SER A 72 15.62 -2.27 14.47
CA SER A 72 16.06 -2.98 13.26
C SER A 72 14.98 -3.85 12.61
N ASP A 73 13.90 -4.17 13.32
CA ASP A 73 12.76 -4.90 12.77
C ASP A 73 11.81 -3.97 11.98
N CYS A 74 12.00 -2.66 12.10
CA CYS A 74 11.33 -1.67 11.27
C CYS A 74 11.90 -1.70 9.85
N HIS A 75 11.01 -1.50 8.88
CA HIS A 75 11.31 -1.44 7.46
C HIS A 75 10.35 -0.44 6.80
N CYS A 76 10.71 0.09 5.63
CA CYS A 76 9.83 1.04 4.95
C CYS A 76 8.47 0.43 4.64
N ALA A 77 7.42 1.21 4.93
CA ALA A 77 6.04 0.85 4.68
C ALA A 77 5.78 0.66 3.17
N VAL A 78 4.64 0.06 2.84
CA VAL A 78 4.24 -0.12 1.42
C VAL A 78 4.11 1.25 0.75
N GLY A 79 4.68 1.38 -0.45
CA GLY A 79 4.81 2.66 -1.15
C GLY A 79 6.09 3.44 -0.81
N PHE A 80 6.96 2.90 0.05
CA PHE A 80 8.25 3.50 0.41
C PHE A 80 9.42 2.52 0.26
N HIS A 81 10.62 3.07 0.03
CA HIS A 81 11.87 2.32 -0.12
C HIS A 81 13.05 3.01 0.58
N GLY A 82 14.13 2.26 0.78
CA GLY A 82 15.34 2.76 1.43
C GLY A 82 15.58 2.15 2.80
N LYS A 83 16.25 2.90 3.67
CA LYS A 83 16.56 2.50 5.05
C LYS A 83 15.37 2.82 5.95
N ALA A 84 15.16 2.05 7.01
CA ALA A 84 14.03 2.27 7.93
C ALA A 84 14.02 3.67 8.59
N THR A 85 15.16 4.34 8.66
CA THR A 85 15.31 5.72 9.18
C THR A 85 15.15 6.80 8.10
N ASP A 86 15.23 6.43 6.81
CA ASP A 86 15.13 7.35 5.66
C ASP A 86 14.33 6.68 4.54
N CYS A 87 13.02 6.60 4.76
CA CYS A 87 12.09 5.99 3.82
C CYS A 87 11.59 7.00 2.79
N LYS A 88 11.95 6.77 1.53
CA LYS A 88 11.60 7.61 0.37
C LYS A 88 10.40 7.04 -0.36
N ARG A 89 9.58 7.91 -0.95
CA ARG A 89 8.42 7.52 -1.75
C ARG A 89 8.86 6.67 -2.95
N CYS A 90 8.09 5.64 -3.25
CA CYS A 90 8.37 4.76 -4.38
C CYS A 90 8.36 5.55 -5.70
N PRO A 91 9.37 5.41 -6.57
CA PRO A 91 9.41 6.11 -7.85
C PRO A 91 8.25 5.72 -8.77
N ALA A 92 7.85 6.63 -9.66
CA ALA A 92 6.83 6.36 -10.66
C ALA A 92 7.26 5.19 -11.59
N GLY A 93 6.31 4.31 -11.93
CA GLY A 93 6.56 3.08 -12.68
C GLY A 93 7.10 1.92 -11.85
N PHE A 94 7.25 2.10 -10.53
CA PHE A 94 7.67 1.08 -9.57
C PHE A 94 6.67 0.95 -8.42
N PHE A 95 6.66 -0.22 -7.79
CA PHE A 95 5.94 -0.46 -6.54
C PHE A 95 6.91 -0.98 -5.48
N CYS A 96 6.74 -0.49 -4.25
CA CYS A 96 7.68 -0.74 -3.18
C CYS A 96 7.02 -1.52 -2.05
N THR A 97 7.61 -2.66 -1.70
CA THR A 97 7.11 -3.54 -0.64
C THR A 97 8.25 -3.90 0.30
N LYS A 98 8.08 -3.65 1.60
CA LYS A 98 9.11 -3.85 2.63
C LYS A 98 10.46 -3.23 2.26
N GLY A 99 10.44 -1.99 1.79
CA GLY A 99 11.65 -1.28 1.38
C GLY A 99 12.24 -1.67 0.02
N LYS A 100 11.74 -2.73 -0.63
CA LYS A 100 12.26 -3.20 -1.94
C LYS A 100 11.50 -2.59 -3.10
N VAL A 101 12.24 -1.97 -4.02
CA VAL A 101 11.72 -1.38 -5.26
C VAL A 101 11.54 -2.47 -6.32
N ARG A 102 10.38 -2.53 -6.96
CA ARG A 102 10.08 -3.48 -8.04
C ARG A 102 9.41 -2.77 -9.20
N LYS A 103 9.85 -3.05 -10.43
CA LYS A 103 9.29 -2.45 -11.64
C LYS A 103 7.85 -2.93 -11.86
N CYS A 104 6.98 -2.03 -12.30
CA CYS A 104 5.64 -2.41 -12.71
C CYS A 104 5.67 -3.38 -13.91
N PRO A 105 4.79 -4.39 -13.95
CA PRO A 105 4.63 -5.27 -15.10
C PRO A 105 4.39 -4.51 -16.41
N SER A 106 4.69 -5.13 -17.55
CA SER A 106 4.41 -4.55 -18.87
C SER A 106 2.95 -4.09 -18.99
N ARG A 107 2.74 -2.90 -19.56
CA ARG A 107 1.41 -2.26 -19.75
C ARG A 107 0.72 -1.80 -18.46
N SER A 108 1.46 -1.78 -17.35
CA SER A 108 1.04 -1.19 -16.08
C SER A 108 2.03 -0.11 -15.64
N THR A 109 1.57 0.78 -14.77
CA THR A 109 2.35 1.89 -14.23
C THR A 109 1.90 2.21 -12.81
N SER A 110 2.61 3.11 -12.16
CA SER A 110 2.32 3.63 -10.83
C SER A 110 2.81 5.07 -10.75
N ARG A 111 2.20 5.86 -9.88
CA ARG A 111 2.62 7.23 -9.56
C ARG A 111 3.61 7.22 -8.40
N LEU A 112 4.22 8.38 -8.14
CA LEU A 112 5.12 8.56 -7.00
C LEU A 112 4.39 8.22 -5.68
N GLY A 113 4.92 7.25 -4.94
CA GLY A 113 4.36 6.81 -3.66
C GLY A 113 3.19 5.83 -3.76
N ASP A 114 2.83 5.39 -4.96
CA ASP A 114 1.80 4.37 -5.13
C ASP A 114 2.23 3.03 -4.49
N LYS A 115 1.25 2.38 -3.85
CA LYS A 115 1.45 1.11 -3.14
C LYS A 115 1.45 -0.10 -4.08
N GLN A 116 0.88 0.06 -5.27
CA GLN A 116 0.68 -0.98 -6.26
C GLN A 116 0.65 -0.40 -7.66
N CYS A 117 0.89 -1.24 -8.67
CA CYS A 117 0.71 -0.86 -10.06
C CYS A 117 -0.76 -0.92 -10.46
N SER A 118 -1.13 -0.09 -11.43
CA SER A 118 -2.41 -0.10 -12.13
C SER A 118 -2.17 -0.14 -13.63
N CYS A 119 -3.15 -0.55 -14.44
CA CYS A 119 -2.97 -0.54 -15.89
C CYS A 119 -2.66 0.87 -16.39
N ALA A 120 -1.68 0.99 -17.28
CA ALA A 120 -1.31 2.27 -17.85
C ALA A 120 -2.42 2.79 -18.78
N ALA A 121 -2.43 4.09 -19.06
CA ALA A 121 -3.33 4.67 -20.03
C ALA A 121 -3.25 3.95 -21.39
N GLY A 122 -4.41 3.76 -22.02
CA GLY A 122 -4.57 2.93 -23.23
C GLY A 122 -4.74 1.43 -22.93
N TYR A 123 -4.68 1.04 -21.65
CA TYR A 123 -4.95 -0.30 -21.16
C TYR A 123 -5.95 -0.28 -19.99
N TYR A 124 -6.61 -1.41 -19.75
CA TYR A 124 -7.54 -1.57 -18.63
C TYR A 124 -7.47 -2.99 -18.04
N GLY A 125 -7.82 -3.11 -16.76
CA GLY A 125 -7.99 -4.38 -16.07
C GLY A 125 -7.75 -4.28 -14.56
N SER A 126 -8.43 -5.12 -13.80
CA SER A 126 -8.31 -5.15 -12.33
C SER A 126 -6.99 -5.78 -11.84
N ASN A 127 -6.30 -6.53 -12.70
CA ASN A 127 -5.00 -7.12 -12.39
C ASN A 127 -3.89 -6.43 -13.21
N PRO A 128 -2.92 -5.75 -12.56
CA PRO A 128 -1.85 -5.02 -13.27
C PRO A 128 -0.92 -5.93 -14.07
N ARG A 129 -0.95 -7.25 -13.86
CA ARG A 129 -0.22 -8.23 -14.70
C ARG A 129 -0.98 -8.65 -15.95
N ARG A 130 -2.28 -8.37 -16.04
CA ARG A 130 -3.17 -8.79 -17.13
C ARG A 130 -3.90 -7.61 -17.76
N CYS A 131 -3.18 -6.52 -18.00
CA CYS A 131 -3.71 -5.32 -18.64
C CYS A 131 -4.04 -5.57 -20.11
N ARG A 132 -5.27 -5.27 -20.51
CA ARG A 132 -5.78 -5.44 -21.88
C ARG A 132 -5.76 -4.10 -22.59
N LYS A 133 -5.31 -4.08 -23.85
CA LYS A 133 -5.33 -2.86 -24.67
C LYS A 133 -6.77 -2.41 -24.91
N CYS A 134 -6.99 -1.10 -24.88
CA CYS A 134 -8.29 -0.52 -25.19
C CYS A 134 -8.67 -0.85 -26.64
N ARG A 135 -9.90 -1.32 -26.86
CA ARG A 135 -10.40 -1.65 -28.21
C ARG A 135 -10.92 -0.39 -28.92
N PRO A 136 -10.98 -0.38 -30.27
CA PRO A 136 -11.61 0.70 -31.01
C PRO A 136 -13.03 1.01 -30.54
N GLY A 137 -13.39 2.28 -30.50
CA GLY A 137 -14.67 2.78 -29.99
C GLY A 137 -14.74 2.94 -28.46
N TYR A 138 -13.62 2.69 -27.77
CA TYR A 138 -13.47 2.87 -26.33
C TYR A 138 -12.20 3.66 -26.02
N PHE A 139 -12.16 4.31 -24.86
CA PHE A 139 -10.97 4.92 -24.30
C PHE A 139 -10.73 4.41 -22.87
N CYS A 140 -9.46 4.37 -22.48
CA CYS A 140 -9.00 3.81 -21.22
C CYS A 140 -7.95 4.75 -20.62
N GLU A 141 -8.32 5.49 -19.57
CA GLU A 141 -7.39 6.40 -18.86
C GLU A 141 -6.35 5.63 -18.01
N GLY A 142 -6.53 4.31 -17.91
CA GLY A 142 -5.75 3.41 -17.07
C GLY A 142 -6.63 2.76 -16.01
N GLY A 143 -6.02 1.96 -15.14
CA GLY A 143 -6.73 1.27 -14.06
C GLY A 143 -7.68 0.18 -14.56
N ALA A 144 -8.84 0.05 -13.92
CA ALA A 144 -9.77 -1.05 -14.19
C ALA A 144 -10.80 -0.74 -15.29
N ALA A 145 -11.12 0.54 -15.50
CA ALA A 145 -12.25 0.95 -16.30
C ALA A 145 -11.93 1.02 -17.81
N ARG A 146 -12.93 0.66 -18.62
CA ARG A 146 -12.96 0.88 -20.06
C ARG A 146 -14.21 1.68 -20.39
N LEU A 147 -14.04 2.86 -20.95
CA LEU A 147 -15.12 3.81 -21.20
C LEU A 147 -15.47 3.82 -22.69
N LYS A 148 -16.78 3.83 -23.01
CA LYS A 148 -17.22 3.97 -24.41
C LYS A 148 -17.00 5.41 -24.85
N CYS A 149 -16.60 5.58 -26.11
CA CYS A 149 -16.66 6.88 -26.73
C CYS A 149 -18.11 7.40 -26.80
N PRO A 150 -18.33 8.74 -26.79
CA PRO A 150 -19.64 9.35 -26.95
C PRO A 150 -20.44 8.80 -28.13
N ARG A 151 -21.77 8.94 -28.08
CA ARG A 151 -22.65 8.45 -29.16
C ARG A 151 -22.20 9.03 -30.51
N TYR A 152 -22.23 8.19 -31.55
CA TYR A 152 -21.76 8.54 -32.91
C TYR A 152 -20.29 8.90 -33.06
N SER A 153 -19.45 8.59 -32.06
CA SER A 153 -18.00 8.69 -32.17
C SER A 153 -17.33 7.32 -32.13
N THR A 154 -16.05 7.29 -32.44
CA THR A 154 -15.19 6.10 -32.37
C THR A 154 -13.76 6.51 -32.05
N SER A 155 -12.93 5.57 -31.63
CA SER A 155 -11.52 5.80 -31.34
C SER A 155 -10.68 4.68 -31.94
N LYS A 156 -9.37 4.93 -32.07
CA LYS A 156 -8.39 3.88 -32.42
C LYS A 156 -8.09 2.99 -31.21
N ALA A 157 -7.53 1.80 -31.45
CA ALA A 157 -7.11 0.91 -30.38
C ALA A 157 -6.02 1.57 -29.51
N GLY A 158 -6.18 1.48 -28.19
CA GLY A 158 -5.27 2.09 -27.21
C GLY A 158 -5.58 3.55 -26.88
N ALA A 159 -6.78 4.05 -27.22
CA ALA A 159 -7.16 5.40 -26.85
C ALA A 159 -7.11 5.63 -25.34
N THR A 160 -6.51 6.75 -24.92
CA THR A 160 -6.20 7.05 -23.52
C THR A 160 -7.20 7.99 -22.86
N GLY A 161 -8.06 8.64 -23.63
CA GLY A 161 -9.01 9.62 -23.12
C GLY A 161 -10.10 9.92 -24.13
N VAL A 162 -11.16 10.61 -23.67
CA VAL A 162 -12.30 10.99 -24.52
C VAL A 162 -11.91 11.91 -25.67
N SER A 163 -10.85 12.71 -25.50
CA SER A 163 -10.31 13.60 -26.54
C SER A 163 -9.77 12.86 -27.76
N GLN A 164 -9.51 11.55 -27.66
CA GLN A 164 -9.10 10.69 -28.78
C GLN A 164 -10.30 9.98 -29.44
N CYS A 165 -11.52 10.23 -28.98
CA CYS A 165 -12.71 9.88 -29.71
C CYS A 165 -12.94 10.90 -30.83
N GLN A 166 -13.33 10.42 -32.00
CA GLN A 166 -13.60 11.22 -33.20
C GLN A 166 -15.00 10.88 -33.70
N CYS A 167 -15.75 11.89 -34.16
CA CYS A 167 -17.06 11.66 -34.76
C CYS A 167 -16.93 10.76 -35.99
N ARG A 168 -17.87 9.83 -36.15
CA ARG A 168 -17.93 8.98 -37.33
C ARG A 168 -18.27 9.83 -38.56
N LYS A 169 -17.95 9.32 -39.76
CA LYS A 169 -18.35 9.97 -41.03
C LYS A 169 -19.86 10.29 -41.00
N GLY A 170 -20.23 11.49 -41.44
CA GLY A 170 -21.59 12.02 -41.37
C GLY A 170 -21.95 12.76 -40.06
N TYR A 171 -21.02 12.84 -39.09
CA TYR A 171 -21.24 13.55 -37.83
C TYR A 171 -20.17 14.62 -37.58
N ARG A 172 -20.57 15.79 -37.08
CA ARG A 172 -19.69 16.89 -36.65
C ARG A 172 -19.57 16.96 -35.13
N VAL A 173 -18.43 17.44 -34.64
CA VAL A 173 -18.20 17.70 -33.22
C VAL A 173 -19.00 18.92 -32.79
N ILE A 174 -19.65 18.82 -31.63
CA ILE A 174 -20.26 19.94 -30.92
C ILE A 174 -19.78 19.88 -29.48
N THR A 175 -19.35 21.01 -28.95
CA THR A 175 -18.94 21.14 -27.55
C THR A 175 -20.07 21.77 -26.77
N SER A 176 -20.71 21.01 -25.88
CA SER A 176 -21.77 21.52 -25.01
C SER A 176 -21.35 21.34 -23.55
N GLY A 177 -21.27 22.43 -22.79
CA GLY A 177 -20.85 22.39 -21.38
C GLY A 177 -19.49 21.74 -21.14
N GLY A 178 -18.55 21.87 -22.10
CA GLY A 178 -17.22 21.26 -22.02
C GLY A 178 -17.15 19.76 -22.34
N LYS A 179 -18.26 19.14 -22.76
CA LYS A 179 -18.29 17.73 -23.19
C LYS A 179 -18.33 17.65 -24.72
N MET A 180 -17.57 16.70 -25.27
CA MET A 180 -17.57 16.38 -26.69
C MET A 180 -18.82 15.55 -27.03
N GLU A 181 -19.63 16.05 -27.95
CA GLU A 181 -20.76 15.33 -28.55
C GLU A 181 -20.65 15.30 -30.07
N CYS A 182 -21.26 14.30 -30.70
CA CYS A 182 -21.32 14.17 -32.15
C CYS A 182 -22.77 14.25 -32.61
N ARG A 183 -23.08 15.20 -33.49
CA ARG A 183 -24.39 15.32 -34.16
C ARG A 183 -24.23 15.16 -35.67
N ALA A 184 -25.28 14.65 -36.31
CA ALA A 184 -25.28 14.52 -37.77
C ALA A 184 -25.00 15.87 -38.44
N CYS A 185 -24.27 15.86 -39.55
CA CYS A 185 -24.16 17.04 -40.39
C CYS A 185 -25.56 17.45 -40.90
N PRO A 186 -25.86 18.76 -41.01
CA PRO A 186 -27.10 19.20 -41.61
C PRO A 186 -27.13 18.79 -43.09
N GLU A 187 -28.32 18.67 -43.65
CA GLU A 187 -28.50 18.52 -45.09
C GLU A 187 -28.05 19.81 -45.80
N GLY A 188 -27.30 19.67 -46.89
CA GLY A 188 -26.67 20.74 -47.66
C GLY A 188 -25.29 20.34 -48.15
#